data_AF-D0S8H4-F1
#
_entry.id   AF-D0S8H4-F1
#
_cell.length_a   1.000
_cell.length_b   1.000
_cell.length_c   1.000
_cell.angle_alpha   90.00
_cell.angle_beta   90.00
_cell.angle_gamma   90.00
#
_symmetry.space_group_name_H-M   'P 1'
#
loop_
_entity.id
_entity.type
_entity.pdbx_description
1 polymer ?
#
loop_
_entity_poly.entity_id
_entity_poly.type
_entity_poly.pdbx_seq_one_letter_code
_entity_poly.pdbx_strand_id
1 'polypeptide(L)'
;MPVAVIQSTQNSAMVGDSILLDGSESTDDGTTTLSYRWAVVKKPENSFPSLGASTDKTFHFIPDRTGDYELSLVVNDGQQDSQTTTVKLQVFARNTEQVVNPSDVIPNPKEDDVLVDNTEEKGKVIFRDGFETGTIRVDKYSNDLSTWNAMALHFENRSSATIVKDPAGTGQNVAKFVVPDDGQCYRAEIQRKQFGWGHYNYSFSHYIPSTWPAFQYGTLLAQWHGFNLNGKDLNPPIALVLSGLKPEWQLHLYELKPMSSPLAVPETLLKRYVLDVPVAYNQWNDWNFDIQ
;
A
#
# COMPACT_ATOMS: atom_id res chain seq x y z
N MET A 1 28.03 6.22 29.58
CA MET A 1 26.87 7.03 29.16
C MET A 1 26.63 6.69 27.70
N PRO A 2 25.41 6.28 27.33
CA PRO A 2 25.16 5.79 25.99
C PRO A 2 25.22 6.94 24.98
N VAL A 3 25.82 6.67 23.82
CA VAL A 3 25.95 7.60 22.70
C VAL A 3 25.38 6.95 21.44
N ALA A 4 24.34 7.57 20.86
CA ALA A 4 23.73 7.11 19.62
C ALA A 4 24.55 7.58 18.41
N VAL A 5 24.87 6.68 17.50
CA VAL A 5 25.49 6.98 16.21
C VAL A 5 24.61 6.41 15.11
N ILE A 6 24.29 7.21 14.10
CA ILE A 6 23.59 6.75 12.90
C ILE A 6 24.58 6.74 11.76
N GLN A 7 24.84 5.56 11.21
CA GLN A 7 25.48 5.40 9.92
C GLN A 7 24.41 5.34 8.84
N SER A 8 24.57 6.17 7.82
CA SER A 8 23.79 6.08 6.58
C SER A 8 24.71 6.33 5.40
N THR A 9 24.56 5.53 4.36
CA THR A 9 25.29 5.70 3.10
C THR A 9 24.61 6.69 2.16
N GLN A 10 23.43 7.20 2.52
CA GLN A 10 22.56 7.99 1.65
C GLN A 10 21.99 9.21 2.40
N ASN A 11 22.23 10.40 1.86
CA ASN A 11 21.57 11.64 2.27
C ASN A 11 20.46 12.07 1.31
N SER A 12 20.28 11.32 0.22
CA SER A 12 19.18 11.47 -0.73
C SER A 12 18.73 10.11 -1.24
N ALA A 13 17.45 10.00 -1.59
CA ALA A 13 16.87 8.79 -2.16
C ALA A 13 15.71 9.10 -3.13
N MET A 14 15.24 8.10 -3.84
CA MET A 14 13.97 8.16 -4.56
C MET A 14 12.85 7.58 -3.70
N VAL A 15 11.62 8.01 -3.95
CA VAL A 15 10.43 7.38 -3.36
C VAL A 15 10.45 5.87 -3.62
N GLY A 16 10.22 5.08 -2.57
CA GLY A 16 10.21 3.61 -2.60
C GLY A 16 11.58 2.95 -2.48
N ASP A 17 12.67 3.71 -2.39
CA ASP A 17 13.99 3.12 -2.11
C ASP A 17 14.04 2.60 -0.66
N SER A 18 14.62 1.42 -0.45
CA SER A 18 14.89 0.90 0.90
C SER A 18 16.24 1.40 1.39
N ILE A 19 16.20 2.20 2.45
CA ILE A 19 17.37 2.87 3.01
C ILE A 19 17.70 2.18 4.33
N LEU A 20 18.89 1.58 4.39
CA LEU A 20 19.40 0.98 5.61
C LEU A 20 20.07 2.07 6.47
N LEU A 21 19.52 2.30 7.65
CA LEU A 21 20.19 3.04 8.71
C LEU A 21 20.81 2.03 9.67
N ASP A 22 22.05 2.27 10.07
CA ASP A 22 22.77 1.39 10.99
C ASP A 22 23.18 2.15 12.25
N GLY A 23 22.75 1.64 13.40
CA GLY A 23 23.07 2.14 14.73
C GLY A 23 24.27 1.44 15.36
N SER A 24 24.89 0.47 14.69
CA SER A 24 25.86 -0.48 15.26
C SER A 24 27.09 0.15 15.90
N GLU A 25 27.48 1.35 15.47
CA GLU A 25 28.57 2.16 16.05
C GLU A 25 28.16 2.97 17.29
N SER A 26 26.94 2.79 17.78
CA SER A 26 26.53 3.36 19.07
C SER A 26 27.27 2.67 20.21
N THR A 27 27.73 3.45 21.18
CA THR A 27 28.61 2.97 22.25
C THR A 27 28.07 3.30 23.63
N ASP A 28 28.53 2.55 24.63
CA ASP A 28 28.46 2.91 26.03
C ASP A 28 29.71 2.36 26.75
N ASP A 29 30.29 3.17 27.64
CA ASP A 29 31.52 2.82 28.36
C ASP A 29 31.29 1.79 29.50
N GLY A 30 30.04 1.60 29.94
CA GLY A 30 29.66 0.81 31.10
C GLY A 30 28.92 -0.50 30.78
N THR A 31 28.41 -0.69 29.57
CA THR A 31 27.71 -1.90 29.16
C THR A 31 28.05 -2.34 27.73
N THR A 32 27.85 -3.63 27.45
CA THR A 32 28.01 -4.18 26.09
C THR A 32 26.69 -4.34 25.34
N THR A 33 25.57 -4.00 25.96
CA THR A 33 24.23 -4.24 25.40
C THR A 33 23.44 -2.94 25.37
N LEU A 34 23.06 -2.54 24.16
CA LEU A 34 22.21 -1.37 23.91
C LEU A 34 20.88 -1.82 23.33
N SER A 35 19.81 -1.15 23.72
CA SER A 35 18.52 -1.19 23.01
C SER A 35 18.39 0.02 22.10
N TYR A 36 17.73 -0.16 20.95
CA TYR A 36 17.66 0.83 19.87
C TYR A 36 16.21 1.28 19.68
N ARG A 37 16.02 2.59 19.55
CA ARG A 37 14.71 3.18 19.25
C ARG A 37 14.83 4.15 18.10
N TRP A 38 14.34 3.73 16.95
CA TRP A 38 14.26 4.52 15.73
C TRP A 38 12.92 5.25 15.65
N ALA A 39 12.92 6.46 15.10
CA ALA A 39 11.69 7.21 14.82
C ALA A 39 11.83 8.12 13.60
N VAL A 40 10.70 8.40 12.95
CA VAL A 40 10.59 9.47 11.94
C VAL A 40 10.06 10.71 12.63
N VAL A 41 10.90 11.73 12.77
CA VAL A 41 10.56 12.97 13.49
C VAL A 41 10.11 14.10 12.57
N LYS A 42 10.48 14.03 11.28
CA LYS A 42 9.94 14.90 10.23
C LYS A 42 9.65 14.08 8.97
N LYS A 43 8.52 14.36 8.35
CA LYS A 43 8.12 13.80 7.06
C LYS A 43 7.25 14.79 6.29
N PRO A 44 7.14 14.66 4.96
CA PRO A 44 6.18 15.42 4.17
C PRO A 44 4.74 15.21 4.65
N GLU A 45 3.86 16.17 4.36
CA GLU A 45 2.45 16.04 4.72
C GLU A 45 1.80 14.84 4.03
N ASN A 46 0.98 14.09 4.78
CA ASN A 46 0.32 12.86 4.34
C ASN A 46 1.29 11.73 3.90
N SER A 47 2.56 11.82 4.28
CA SER A 47 3.55 10.73 4.16
C SER A 47 3.32 9.69 5.27
N PHE A 48 3.42 8.42 4.94
CA PHE A 48 3.35 7.26 5.84
C PHE A 48 4.52 6.32 5.51
N PRO A 49 5.76 6.72 5.83
CA PRO A 49 6.91 5.94 5.44
C PRO A 49 6.94 4.61 6.19
N SER A 50 7.32 3.54 5.52
CA SER A 50 7.41 2.23 6.15
C SER A 50 8.61 2.18 7.09
N LEU A 51 8.38 1.61 8.26
CA LEU A 51 9.36 1.39 9.30
C LEU A 51 9.57 -0.13 9.39
N GLY A 52 10.74 -0.62 9.01
CA GLY A 52 11.13 -2.01 9.29
C GLY A 52 11.16 -2.29 10.80
N ALA A 53 11.41 -3.54 11.20
CA ALA A 53 11.49 -3.92 12.61
C ALA A 53 12.41 -2.95 13.41
N SER A 54 11.82 -2.27 14.39
CA SER A 54 12.38 -1.02 14.96
C SER A 54 13.29 -1.20 16.17
N THR A 55 13.44 -2.44 16.67
CA THR A 55 14.24 -2.76 17.86
C THR A 55 15.65 -3.26 17.53
N ASP A 56 15.94 -3.50 16.26
CA ASP A 56 17.24 -3.99 15.81
C ASP A 56 18.25 -2.83 15.68
N LYS A 57 19.54 -3.19 15.68
CA LYS A 57 20.65 -2.24 15.43
C LYS A 57 20.48 -1.52 14.11
N THR A 58 19.88 -2.20 13.13
CA THR A 58 19.60 -1.73 11.79
C THR A 58 18.13 -1.42 11.60
N PHE A 59 17.84 -0.39 10.82
CA PHE A 59 16.51 0.09 10.55
C PHE A 59 16.33 0.33 9.05
N HIS A 60 15.38 -0.38 8.44
CA HIS A 60 15.00 -0.12 7.04
C HIS A 60 13.93 0.97 6.98
N PHE A 61 14.25 2.04 6.29
CA PHE A 61 13.37 3.16 6.04
C PHE A 61 13.01 3.22 4.56
N ILE A 62 11.71 3.27 4.25
CA ILE A 62 11.23 3.43 2.87
C ILE A 62 10.39 4.72 2.80
N PRO A 63 10.90 5.80 2.19
CA PRO A 63 10.13 7.03 2.01
C PRO A 63 9.08 6.85 0.91
N ASP A 64 7.89 7.40 1.14
CA ASP A 64 6.71 7.25 0.29
C ASP A 64 6.28 8.56 -0.42
N ARG A 65 6.93 9.68 -0.10
CA ARG A 65 6.70 11.00 -0.71
C ARG A 65 8.00 11.73 -0.98
N THR A 66 7.96 12.66 -1.92
CA THR A 66 9.06 13.59 -2.13
C THR A 66 9.10 14.64 -1.04
N GLY A 67 10.30 15.12 -0.72
CA GLY A 67 10.53 16.14 0.29
C GLY A 67 11.51 15.69 1.36
N ASP A 68 11.57 16.47 2.44
CA ASP A 68 12.53 16.25 3.51
C ASP A 68 11.98 15.31 4.58
N TYR A 69 12.79 14.32 4.92
CA TYR A 69 12.59 13.47 6.09
C TYR A 69 13.69 13.71 7.11
N GLU A 70 13.35 13.55 8.37
CA GLU A 70 14.29 13.52 9.48
C GLU A 70 14.00 12.29 10.33
N LEU A 71 15.02 11.48 10.52
CA LEU A 71 15.00 10.21 11.23
C LEU A 71 15.87 10.35 12.46
N SER A 72 15.47 9.72 13.55
CA SER A 72 16.19 9.79 14.83
C SER A 72 16.48 8.42 15.40
N LEU A 73 17.60 8.32 16.13
CA LEU A 73 17.97 7.19 16.96
C LEU A 73 18.18 7.67 18.41
N VAL A 74 17.61 6.91 19.34
CA VAL A 74 17.99 6.93 20.76
C VAL A 74 18.39 5.51 21.14
N VAL A 75 19.60 5.34 21.70
CA VAL A 75 20.04 4.10 22.34
C VAL A 75 19.93 4.19 23.86
N ASN A 76 19.69 3.06 24.52
CA ASN A 76 19.56 2.95 25.98
C ASN A 76 20.35 1.74 26.50
N ASP A 77 21.06 1.95 27.61
CA ASP A 77 21.98 0.98 28.24
C ASP A 77 21.34 0.14 29.36
N GLY A 78 20.02 0.23 29.54
CA GLY A 78 19.25 -0.38 30.62
C GLY A 78 19.02 0.54 31.83
N GLN A 79 19.70 1.68 31.91
CA GLN A 79 19.54 2.66 33.00
C GLN A 79 19.22 4.07 32.48
N GLN A 80 19.85 4.47 31.37
CA GLN A 80 19.80 5.82 30.84
C GLN A 80 19.64 5.82 29.31
N ASP A 81 18.91 6.82 28.82
CA ASP A 81 18.83 7.14 27.39
C ASP A 81 20.00 8.03 26.96
N SER A 82 20.49 7.79 25.75
CA SER A 82 21.39 8.70 25.04
C SER A 82 20.68 9.99 24.63
N GLN A 83 21.47 11.00 24.24
CA GLN A 83 20.93 12.12 23.46
C GLN A 83 20.44 11.62 22.09
N THR A 84 19.40 12.25 21.57
CA THR A 84 18.87 11.93 20.24
C THR A 84 19.85 12.31 19.14
N THR A 85 20.20 11.35 18.30
CA THR A 85 20.96 11.56 17.06
C THR A 85 19.99 11.56 15.88
N THR A 86 20.20 12.45 14.91
CA THR A 86 19.30 12.59 13.75
C THR A 86 20.05 12.49 12.43
N VAL A 87 19.39 11.94 11.41
CA VAL A 87 19.83 12.01 10.00
C VAL A 87 18.73 12.63 9.14
N LYS A 88 19.13 13.47 8.18
CA LYS A 88 18.23 14.10 7.22
C LYS A 88 18.36 13.40 5.88
N LEU A 89 17.22 13.23 5.23
CA LEU A 89 17.12 12.59 3.92
C LEU A 89 16.26 13.46 3.00
N GLN A 90 16.80 13.80 1.84
CA GLN A 90 16.03 14.45 0.79
C GLN A 90 15.51 13.43 -0.22
N VAL A 91 14.20 13.39 -0.41
CA VAL A 91 13.57 12.39 -1.27
C VAL A 91 13.05 13.00 -2.56
N PHE A 92 13.44 12.42 -3.69
CA PHE A 92 13.08 12.85 -5.04
C PHE A 92 12.08 11.88 -5.70
N ALA A 93 11.40 12.36 -6.73
CA ALA A 93 10.55 11.50 -7.55
C ALA A 93 11.43 10.55 -8.38
N ARG A 94 10.94 9.33 -8.62
CA ARG A 94 11.57 8.42 -9.56
C ARG A 94 11.20 8.88 -10.98
N ASN A 95 12.17 9.25 -11.81
CA ASN A 95 11.90 9.63 -13.20
C ASN A 95 11.47 8.37 -13.99
N THR A 96 10.24 8.35 -14.48
CA THR A 96 9.66 7.21 -15.22
C THR A 96 9.81 7.32 -16.73
N GLU A 97 10.74 8.13 -17.26
CA GLU A 97 11.02 8.13 -18.69
C GLU A 97 11.85 6.91 -19.09
N GLN A 98 11.19 5.76 -19.23
CA GLN A 98 11.67 4.69 -20.08
C GLN A 98 10.83 4.63 -21.36
N VAL A 99 11.53 4.83 -22.48
CA VAL A 99 11.06 4.78 -23.86
C VAL A 99 10.36 3.45 -24.13
N VAL A 100 9.03 3.46 -24.28
CA VAL A 100 8.29 2.31 -24.82
C VAL A 100 8.43 2.33 -26.34
N ASN A 101 9.05 1.30 -26.91
CA ASN A 101 9.12 1.11 -28.36
C ASN A 101 7.72 0.73 -28.90
N PRO A 102 7.23 1.34 -30.00
CA PRO A 102 5.84 1.19 -30.49
C PRO A 102 5.42 -0.20 -31.00
N SER A 103 6.22 -1.25 -30.82
CA SER A 103 6.07 -2.50 -31.58
C SER A 103 5.33 -3.63 -30.85
N ASP A 104 4.98 -3.48 -29.57
CA ASP A 104 4.33 -4.55 -28.77
C ASP A 104 2.80 -4.41 -28.68
N VAL A 105 2.15 -3.75 -29.65
CA VAL A 105 0.69 -3.65 -29.71
C VAL A 105 0.06 -4.98 -30.17
N ILE A 106 -0.56 -5.71 -29.25
CA ILE A 106 -1.47 -6.84 -29.54
C ILE A 106 -2.78 -6.29 -30.16
N PRO A 107 -3.44 -6.99 -31.11
CA PRO A 107 -4.55 -6.44 -31.88
C PRO A 107 -5.81 -6.19 -31.04
N ASN A 108 -6.49 -5.08 -31.37
CA ASN A 108 -7.79 -4.61 -30.88
C ASN A 108 -8.83 -5.72 -30.58
N PRO A 109 -9.61 -5.61 -29.49
CA PRO A 109 -10.96 -6.15 -29.47
C PRO A 109 -11.87 -5.35 -30.43
N LYS A 110 -12.85 -6.05 -31.00
CA LYS A 110 -13.69 -5.67 -32.13
C LYS A 110 -14.41 -4.33 -31.95
N GLU A 111 -14.53 -3.61 -33.07
CA GLU A 111 -15.28 -2.37 -33.28
C GLU A 111 -16.67 -2.44 -32.64
N ASP A 112 -16.97 -1.52 -31.70
CA ASP A 112 -18.24 -0.77 -31.63
C ASP A 112 -18.45 0.05 -30.33
N ASP A 113 -17.44 0.27 -29.48
CA ASP A 113 -17.56 1.26 -28.40
C ASP A 113 -16.34 2.18 -28.31
N VAL A 114 -16.21 3.06 -29.30
CA VAL A 114 -15.29 4.21 -29.19
C VAL A 114 -15.98 5.25 -28.31
N LEU A 115 -15.77 5.15 -26.99
CA LEU A 115 -16.04 6.27 -26.09
C LEU A 115 -14.97 7.35 -26.31
N VAL A 116 -15.16 8.19 -27.34
CA VAL A 116 -14.45 9.46 -27.46
C VAL A 116 -15.02 10.39 -26.40
N ASP A 117 -14.40 10.39 -25.22
CA ASP A 117 -14.83 11.22 -24.12
C ASP A 117 -14.24 12.65 -24.24
N ASN A 118 -15.03 13.55 -24.83
CA ASN A 118 -14.79 14.99 -24.89
C ASN A 118 -15.16 15.74 -23.59
N THR A 119 -15.26 15.07 -22.43
CA THR A 119 -15.48 15.76 -21.15
C THR A 119 -14.15 16.28 -20.55
N GLU A 120 -14.21 17.50 -19.99
CA GLU A 120 -13.11 18.18 -19.30
C GLU A 120 -12.33 17.23 -18.38
N GLU A 121 -11.00 17.36 -18.35
CA GLU A 121 -10.16 16.57 -17.46
C GLU A 121 -10.54 16.83 -15.99
N LYS A 122 -11.21 15.87 -15.34
CA LYS A 122 -11.55 15.90 -13.90
C LYS A 122 -10.32 15.74 -12.98
N GLY A 123 -9.13 15.64 -13.57
CA GLY A 123 -7.84 15.47 -12.91
C GLY A 123 -7.40 14.00 -12.82
N LYS A 124 -6.38 13.74 -12.00
CA LYS A 124 -5.89 12.39 -11.68
C LYS A 124 -5.85 12.18 -10.17
N VAL A 125 -5.95 10.94 -9.74
CA VAL A 125 -5.77 10.54 -8.34
C VAL A 125 -4.39 9.92 -8.18
N ILE A 126 -3.69 10.26 -7.10
CA ILE A 126 -2.39 9.69 -6.78
C ILE A 126 -2.60 8.37 -6.03
N PHE A 127 -1.99 7.29 -6.52
CA PHE A 127 -1.91 6.00 -5.83
C PHE A 127 -0.47 5.65 -5.49
N ARG A 128 -0.32 4.90 -4.39
CA ARG A 128 0.96 4.51 -3.80
C ARG A 128 0.87 3.08 -3.32
N ASP A 129 1.96 2.36 -3.54
CA ASP A 129 2.35 1.11 -2.91
C ASP A 129 3.84 1.23 -2.64
N GLY A 130 4.43 0.36 -1.84
CA GLY A 130 5.83 0.48 -1.43
C GLY A 130 6.87 0.41 -2.56
N PHE A 131 6.46 0.43 -3.84
CA PHE A 131 7.34 0.38 -5.01
C PHE A 131 7.32 1.66 -5.86
N GLU A 132 6.15 2.31 -5.98
CA GLU A 132 6.00 3.45 -6.89
C GLU A 132 4.84 4.37 -6.48
N THR A 133 4.98 5.67 -6.76
CA THR A 133 3.86 6.60 -6.75
C THR A 133 3.43 6.89 -8.19
N GLY A 134 2.16 6.70 -8.51
CA GLY A 134 1.61 6.98 -9.83
C GLY A 134 0.31 7.76 -9.78
N THR A 135 -0.21 8.12 -10.95
CA THR A 135 -1.52 8.78 -11.07
C THR A 135 -2.42 8.02 -12.02
N ILE A 136 -3.69 7.87 -11.64
CA ILE A 136 -4.73 7.19 -12.44
C ILE A 136 -5.94 8.10 -12.62
N ARG A 137 -6.58 7.97 -13.80
CA ARG A 137 -7.95 8.42 -14.02
C ARG A 137 -8.88 7.28 -13.66
N VAL A 138 -9.37 7.27 -12.43
CA VAL A 138 -10.22 6.16 -11.93
C VAL A 138 -11.61 6.15 -12.56
N ASP A 139 -11.98 7.21 -13.28
CA ASP A 139 -13.28 7.39 -13.91
C ASP A 139 -13.27 7.18 -15.43
N LYS A 140 -12.10 6.82 -16.01
CA LYS A 140 -11.98 6.55 -17.44
C LYS A 140 -11.26 5.23 -17.68
N TYR A 141 -11.78 4.44 -18.61
CA TYR A 141 -11.08 3.28 -19.12
C TYR A 141 -9.73 3.70 -19.74
N SER A 142 -8.66 2.99 -19.41
CA SER A 142 -7.33 3.22 -19.96
C SER A 142 -6.64 1.88 -20.19
N ASN A 143 -6.01 1.74 -21.36
CA ASN A 143 -5.09 0.65 -21.70
C ASN A 143 -3.62 1.07 -21.54
N ASP A 144 -3.36 2.21 -20.89
CA ASP A 144 -2.00 2.68 -20.63
C ASP A 144 -1.35 1.84 -19.52
N LEU A 145 -0.61 0.81 -19.96
CA LEU A 145 0.11 -0.13 -19.10
C LEU A 145 1.47 0.41 -18.61
N SER A 146 1.85 1.64 -18.98
CA SER A 146 3.16 2.24 -18.65
C SER A 146 3.20 2.93 -17.29
N THR A 147 2.06 3.00 -16.59
CA THR A 147 1.93 3.50 -15.21
C THR A 147 1.05 2.54 -14.41
N TRP A 148 0.70 2.88 -13.16
CA TRP A 148 -0.13 2.14 -12.18
C TRP A 148 -1.38 1.38 -12.69
N ASN A 149 -1.76 1.54 -13.95
CA ASN A 149 -2.98 1.02 -14.57
C ASN A 149 -2.66 -0.01 -15.66
N ALA A 150 -1.83 -0.99 -15.33
CA ALA A 150 -1.61 -2.10 -16.24
C ALA A 150 -2.85 -2.99 -16.46
N MET A 151 -4.01 -2.66 -15.90
CA MET A 151 -5.25 -3.35 -16.19
C MET A 151 -6.41 -2.37 -16.20
N ALA A 152 -7.34 -2.60 -17.13
CA ALA A 152 -8.59 -1.88 -17.22
C ALA A 152 -9.31 -1.84 -15.87
N LEU A 153 -9.95 -0.70 -15.59
CA LEU A 153 -10.96 -0.60 -14.53
C LEU A 153 -12.00 -1.68 -14.76
N HIS A 154 -12.14 -2.61 -13.82
CA HIS A 154 -13.14 -3.66 -13.89
C HIS A 154 -14.24 -3.35 -12.89
N PHE A 155 -15.35 -2.84 -13.41
CA PHE A 155 -16.54 -2.55 -12.63
C PHE A 155 -17.67 -3.45 -13.10
N GLU A 156 -18.33 -4.10 -12.15
CA GLU A 156 -19.49 -4.91 -12.44
C GLU A 156 -20.75 -4.04 -12.48
N ASN A 157 -21.49 -4.10 -13.58
CA ASN A 157 -22.81 -3.48 -13.74
C ASN A 157 -22.80 -1.97 -13.43
N ARG A 158 -23.38 -1.56 -12.29
CA ARG A 158 -23.51 -0.16 -11.86
C ARG A 158 -22.45 0.26 -10.84
N SER A 159 -21.50 -0.62 -10.57
CA SER A 159 -20.30 -0.26 -9.82
C SER A 159 -19.55 0.86 -10.53
N SER A 160 -18.94 1.76 -9.78
CA SER A 160 -18.24 2.91 -10.37
C SER A 160 -17.08 3.36 -9.51
N ALA A 161 -16.14 4.05 -10.14
CA ALA A 161 -15.22 4.93 -9.45
C ALA A 161 -15.29 6.34 -10.06
N THR A 162 -15.21 7.34 -9.20
CA THR A 162 -15.26 8.76 -9.58
C THR A 162 -14.16 9.53 -8.88
N ILE A 163 -13.71 10.63 -9.50
CA ILE A 163 -12.80 11.55 -8.84
C ILE A 163 -13.62 12.55 -8.03
N VAL A 164 -13.31 12.66 -6.74
CA VAL A 164 -13.90 13.63 -5.82
C VAL A 164 -12.80 14.41 -5.11
N LYS A 165 -13.16 15.51 -4.45
CA LYS A 165 -12.24 16.16 -3.50
C LYS A 165 -12.16 15.35 -2.22
N ASP A 166 -10.97 15.34 -1.64
CA ASP A 166 -10.72 14.72 -0.36
C ASP A 166 -11.77 15.17 0.68
N PRO A 167 -12.59 14.24 1.21
CA PRO A 167 -13.62 14.57 2.18
C PRO A 167 -13.05 15.09 3.51
N ALA A 168 -11.76 14.85 3.80
CA ALA A 168 -11.08 15.42 4.97
C ALA A 168 -10.61 16.87 4.74
N GLY A 169 -10.81 17.44 3.54
CA GLY A 169 -10.59 18.86 3.27
C GLY A 169 -9.19 19.24 2.82
N THR A 170 -8.30 18.30 2.48
CA THR A 170 -6.96 18.65 1.95
C THR A 170 -6.99 19.28 0.56
N GLY A 171 -8.14 19.23 -0.13
CA GLY A 171 -8.30 19.74 -1.50
C GLY A 171 -7.70 18.83 -2.59
N GLN A 172 -7.01 17.76 -2.19
CA GLN A 172 -6.49 16.73 -3.11
C GLN A 172 -7.63 16.00 -3.81
N ASN A 173 -7.36 15.50 -5.02
CA ASN A 173 -8.26 14.60 -5.71
C ASN A 173 -8.09 13.19 -5.15
N VAL A 174 -9.20 12.53 -4.84
CA VAL A 174 -9.24 11.15 -4.36
C VAL A 174 -10.24 10.33 -5.16
N ALA A 175 -10.07 9.01 -5.13
CA ALA A 175 -10.98 8.09 -5.79
C ALA A 175 -12.13 7.72 -4.84
N LYS A 176 -13.36 7.87 -5.31
CA LYS A 176 -14.56 7.36 -4.64
C LYS A 176 -15.06 6.15 -5.41
N PHE A 177 -14.97 4.98 -4.79
CA PHE A 177 -15.53 3.73 -5.28
C PHE A 177 -16.95 3.55 -4.74
N VAL A 178 -17.86 3.06 -5.58
CA VAL A 178 -19.25 2.79 -5.22
C VAL A 178 -19.64 1.43 -5.76
N VAL A 179 -20.07 0.55 -4.87
CA VAL A 179 -20.72 -0.73 -5.20
C VAL A 179 -22.15 -0.65 -4.67
N PRO A 180 -23.17 -0.52 -5.54
CA PRO A 180 -24.56 -0.52 -5.11
C PRO A 180 -24.98 -1.84 -4.47
N ASP A 181 -25.74 -1.79 -3.38
CA ASP A 181 -26.39 -2.97 -2.79
C ASP A 181 -27.65 -3.33 -3.58
N ASP A 182 -27.46 -3.91 -4.76
CA ASP A 182 -28.53 -4.24 -5.71
C ASP A 182 -28.60 -5.72 -6.09
N GLY A 183 -27.77 -6.55 -5.46
CA GLY A 183 -27.64 -7.98 -5.77
C GLY A 183 -27.06 -8.28 -7.15
N GLN A 184 -26.47 -7.30 -7.83
CA GLN A 184 -25.85 -7.45 -9.16
C GLN A 184 -24.43 -6.87 -9.20
N CYS A 185 -24.12 -5.91 -8.32
CA CYS A 185 -22.82 -5.26 -8.24
C CYS A 185 -22.04 -5.82 -7.05
N TYR A 186 -20.85 -6.38 -7.29
CA TYR A 186 -20.01 -6.92 -6.21
C TYR A 186 -18.61 -6.30 -6.16
N ARG A 187 -18.24 -5.49 -7.16
CA ARG A 187 -16.86 -5.02 -7.32
C ARG A 187 -16.73 -3.65 -7.97
N ALA A 188 -16.01 -2.77 -7.28
CA ALA A 188 -15.43 -1.56 -7.83
C ALA A 188 -13.95 -1.48 -7.40
N GLU A 189 -13.03 -1.89 -8.27
CA GLU A 189 -11.61 -1.98 -7.91
C GLU A 189 -10.68 -1.38 -8.96
N ILE A 190 -9.51 -0.96 -8.50
CA ILE A 190 -8.32 -0.78 -9.35
C ILE A 190 -7.35 -1.90 -9.00
N GLN A 191 -6.47 -2.24 -9.94
CA GLN A 191 -5.47 -3.27 -9.73
C GLN A 191 -4.17 -2.88 -10.43
N ARG A 192 -3.06 -3.21 -9.78
CA ARG A 192 -1.73 -3.05 -10.35
C ARG A 192 -1.31 -4.32 -11.10
N LYS A 193 -0.38 -4.17 -12.04
CA LYS A 193 0.27 -5.29 -12.73
C LYS A 193 0.80 -6.33 -11.73
N GLN A 194 0.69 -7.59 -12.14
CA GLN A 194 1.27 -8.73 -11.44
C GLN A 194 2.77 -8.52 -11.17
N PHE A 195 3.20 -8.88 -9.97
CA PHE A 195 4.59 -8.94 -9.55
C PHE A 195 4.98 -10.40 -9.25
N GLY A 196 6.28 -10.69 -9.23
CA GLY A 196 6.79 -12.01 -8.89
C GLY A 196 6.74 -12.28 -7.39
N TRP A 197 7.17 -13.48 -6.98
CA TRP A 197 7.38 -13.80 -5.56
C TRP A 197 8.46 -12.91 -4.93
N GLY A 198 8.33 -12.61 -3.64
CA GLY A 198 9.25 -11.75 -2.92
C GLY A 198 8.62 -11.08 -1.69
N HIS A 199 9.39 -10.19 -1.07
CA HIS A 199 8.96 -9.40 0.07
C HIS A 199 8.50 -8.02 -0.40
N TYR A 200 7.27 -7.67 -0.08
CA TYR A 200 6.63 -6.45 -0.52
C TYR A 200 5.94 -5.70 0.62
N ASN A 201 6.10 -4.38 0.58
CA ASN A 201 5.40 -3.46 1.47
C ASN A 201 4.28 -2.75 0.70
N TYR A 202 3.08 -2.75 1.25
CA TYR A 202 1.92 -2.09 0.66
C TYR A 202 1.28 -1.16 1.66
N SER A 203 1.22 0.12 1.33
CA SER A 203 0.53 1.12 2.13
C SER A 203 -0.63 1.72 1.35
N PHE A 204 -1.79 1.83 1.98
CA PHE A 204 -2.95 2.51 1.40
C PHE A 204 -3.82 3.13 2.50
N SER A 205 -4.57 4.14 2.10
CA SER A 205 -5.53 4.82 2.95
C SER A 205 -6.92 4.69 2.36
N HIS A 206 -7.93 4.47 3.20
CA HIS A 206 -9.33 4.55 2.78
C HIS A 206 -10.14 5.44 3.71
N TYR A 207 -11.17 6.06 3.16
CA TYR A 207 -12.11 6.89 3.90
C TYR A 207 -13.47 6.21 3.96
N ILE A 208 -13.90 5.82 5.16
CA ILE A 208 -15.22 5.21 5.37
C ILE A 208 -16.18 6.30 5.85
N PRO A 209 -17.18 6.72 5.06
CA PRO A 209 -18.16 7.68 5.53
C PRO A 209 -19.02 7.07 6.63
N SER A 210 -19.53 7.88 7.57
CA SER A 210 -20.48 7.40 8.59
C SER A 210 -21.82 6.92 8.01
N THR A 211 -22.07 7.20 6.73
CA THR A 211 -23.21 6.68 5.97
C THR A 211 -22.93 5.29 5.37
N TRP A 212 -21.76 4.70 5.64
CA TRP A 212 -21.45 3.35 5.19
C TRP A 212 -22.48 2.37 5.74
N PRO A 213 -23.16 1.59 4.88
CA PRO A 213 -24.23 0.71 5.33
C PRO A 213 -23.67 -0.41 6.20
N ALA A 214 -24.34 -0.70 7.31
CA ALA A 214 -24.08 -1.90 8.07
C ALA A 214 -24.48 -3.11 7.21
N PHE A 215 -23.52 -3.98 6.93
CA PHE A 215 -23.73 -5.13 6.04
C PHE A 215 -23.30 -6.40 6.77
N GLN A 216 -24.16 -7.42 6.75
CA GLN A 216 -23.90 -8.66 7.50
C GLN A 216 -22.73 -9.46 6.94
N TYR A 217 -22.39 -9.26 5.67
CA TYR A 217 -21.24 -9.88 5.01
C TYR A 217 -20.03 -8.95 4.99
N GLY A 218 -18.86 -9.51 4.76
CA GLY A 218 -17.62 -8.75 4.65
C GLY A 218 -17.52 -7.99 3.33
N THR A 219 -17.15 -6.71 3.38
CA THR A 219 -16.70 -5.96 2.20
C THR A 219 -15.18 -6.01 2.14
N LEU A 220 -14.62 -6.39 0.99
CA LEU A 220 -13.18 -6.35 0.76
C LEU A 220 -12.77 -4.93 0.40
N LEU A 221 -11.82 -4.38 1.16
CA LEU A 221 -11.31 -3.01 0.99
C LEU A 221 -9.94 -3.03 0.28
N ALA A 222 -9.19 -4.12 0.44
CA ALA A 222 -7.96 -4.40 -0.29
C ALA A 222 -7.76 -5.91 -0.39
N GLN A 223 -7.16 -6.37 -1.48
CA GLN A 223 -6.84 -7.77 -1.70
C GLN A 223 -5.54 -7.95 -2.45
N TRP A 224 -4.83 -9.03 -2.14
CA TRP A 224 -3.71 -9.53 -2.93
C TRP A 224 -4.20 -10.78 -3.64
N HIS A 225 -4.28 -10.69 -4.96
CA HIS A 225 -4.80 -11.77 -5.77
C HIS A 225 -3.66 -12.67 -6.26
N GLY A 226 -3.85 -13.98 -6.11
CA GLY A 226 -2.90 -14.98 -6.61
C GLY A 226 -3.07 -15.27 -8.10
N PHE A 227 -2.15 -16.04 -8.64
CA PHE A 227 -2.29 -16.58 -9.99
C PHE A 227 -3.32 -17.71 -10.04
N ASN A 228 -3.93 -17.89 -11.22
CA ASN A 228 -4.65 -19.12 -11.50
C ASN A 228 -3.68 -20.31 -11.33
N LEU A 229 -4.09 -21.30 -10.54
CA LEU A 229 -3.27 -22.47 -10.24
C LEU A 229 -4.02 -23.72 -10.70
N ASN A 230 -3.41 -24.48 -11.60
CA ASN A 230 -3.99 -25.68 -12.22
C ASN A 230 -5.39 -25.45 -12.83
N GLY A 231 -5.57 -24.32 -13.52
CA GLY A 231 -6.83 -23.97 -14.18
C GLY A 231 -7.88 -23.37 -13.23
N LYS A 232 -7.61 -23.30 -11.93
CA LYS A 232 -8.54 -22.76 -10.93
C LYS A 232 -8.15 -21.34 -10.52
N ASP A 233 -9.14 -20.45 -10.56
CA ASP A 233 -9.06 -19.14 -9.95
C ASP A 233 -9.31 -19.27 -8.44
N LEU A 234 -8.42 -18.71 -7.64
CA LEU A 234 -8.44 -18.86 -6.18
C LEU A 234 -8.93 -17.58 -5.53
N ASN A 235 -9.54 -17.72 -4.34
CA ASN A 235 -9.76 -16.57 -3.47
C ASN A 235 -8.43 -15.83 -3.23
N PRO A 236 -8.46 -14.50 -3.03
CA PRO A 236 -7.25 -13.74 -2.78
C PRO A 236 -6.53 -14.30 -1.54
N PRO A 237 -5.24 -14.67 -1.63
CA PRO A 237 -4.49 -15.15 -0.48
C PRO A 237 -4.61 -14.27 0.77
N ILE A 238 -4.69 -12.95 0.59
CA ILE A 238 -4.79 -11.97 1.67
C ILE A 238 -5.90 -10.97 1.32
N ALA A 239 -6.79 -10.67 2.26
CA ALA A 239 -7.77 -9.61 2.11
C ALA A 239 -8.01 -8.85 3.42
N LEU A 240 -8.06 -7.52 3.33
CA LEU A 240 -8.56 -6.65 4.39
C LEU A 240 -10.07 -6.47 4.22
N VAL A 241 -10.83 -6.76 5.26
CA VAL A 241 -12.29 -6.85 5.21
C VAL A 241 -12.91 -6.01 6.32
N LEU A 242 -13.90 -5.20 5.97
CA LEU A 242 -14.81 -4.58 6.94
C LEU A 242 -16.06 -5.47 7.04
N SER A 243 -16.33 -6.04 8.22
CA SER A 243 -17.27 -7.15 8.35
C SER A 243 -18.32 -6.93 9.43
N GLY A 244 -19.58 -7.27 9.12
CA GLY A 244 -20.64 -7.46 10.10
C GLY A 244 -21.53 -6.24 10.36
N LEU A 245 -22.69 -6.51 10.98
CA LEU A 245 -23.67 -5.48 11.38
C LEU A 245 -23.15 -4.55 12.48
N LYS A 246 -22.16 -5.00 13.23
CA LYS A 246 -21.29 -4.18 14.08
C LYS A 246 -19.92 -4.22 13.40
N PRO A 247 -19.63 -3.28 12.49
CA PRO A 247 -18.47 -3.40 11.63
C PRO A 247 -17.18 -3.52 12.44
N GLU A 248 -16.37 -4.53 12.09
CA GLU A 248 -15.04 -4.76 12.63
C GLU A 248 -14.06 -5.01 11.49
N TRP A 249 -12.81 -4.62 11.71
CA TRP A 249 -11.73 -4.95 10.79
C TRP A 249 -11.37 -6.42 10.92
N GLN A 250 -11.31 -7.12 9.79
CA GLN A 250 -10.85 -8.49 9.71
C GLN A 250 -9.74 -8.62 8.66
N LEU A 251 -8.70 -9.38 8.99
CA LEU A 251 -7.76 -9.92 8.02
C LEU A 251 -8.18 -11.34 7.67
N HIS A 252 -8.43 -11.58 6.38
CA HIS A 252 -8.75 -12.90 5.84
C HIS A 252 -7.51 -13.45 5.15
N LEU A 253 -7.06 -14.63 5.59
CA LEU A 253 -5.96 -15.37 4.97
C LEU A 253 -6.50 -16.66 4.35
N TYR A 254 -6.33 -16.80 3.04
CA TYR A 254 -6.73 -17.99 2.30
C TYR A 254 -5.51 -18.84 2.02
N GLU A 255 -5.16 -19.68 3.00
CA GLU A 255 -3.96 -20.51 2.93
C GLU A 255 -4.15 -21.69 1.97
N LEU A 256 -3.23 -21.86 1.03
CA LEU A 256 -3.21 -23.01 0.14
C LEU A 256 -2.96 -24.29 0.96
N LYS A 257 -3.87 -25.25 0.88
CA LYS A 257 -3.68 -26.58 1.48
C LYS A 257 -2.54 -27.32 0.77
N PRO A 258 -1.82 -28.23 1.46
CA PRO A 258 -0.83 -29.07 0.84
C PRO A 258 -1.41 -29.79 -0.39
N MET A 259 -0.76 -29.64 -1.54
CA MET A 259 -1.18 -30.31 -2.76
C MET A 259 -0.76 -31.78 -2.72
N SER A 260 -1.68 -32.68 -3.05
CA SER A 260 -1.38 -34.13 -3.15
C SER A 260 -0.49 -34.47 -4.34
N SER A 261 -0.47 -33.61 -5.36
CA SER A 261 0.45 -33.67 -6.50
C SER A 261 0.56 -32.30 -7.17
N PRO A 262 1.57 -32.05 -8.03
CA PRO A 262 1.69 -30.79 -8.78
C PRO A 262 0.49 -30.45 -9.67
N LEU A 263 -0.30 -31.45 -10.09
CA LEU A 263 -1.46 -31.29 -10.96
C LEU A 263 -2.80 -31.29 -10.20
N ALA A 264 -2.77 -31.42 -8.87
CA ALA A 264 -3.98 -31.47 -8.06
C ALA A 264 -4.73 -30.12 -8.12
N VAL A 265 -6.06 -30.17 -8.12
CA VAL A 265 -6.87 -28.95 -8.03
C VAL A 265 -6.63 -28.31 -6.66
N PRO A 266 -6.17 -27.05 -6.59
CA PRO A 266 -5.81 -26.42 -5.32
C PRO A 266 -7.04 -26.12 -4.46
N GLU A 267 -6.89 -26.27 -3.16
CA GLU A 267 -7.88 -25.88 -2.16
C GLU A 267 -7.28 -24.88 -1.18
N THR A 268 -8.09 -23.94 -0.71
CA THR A 268 -7.68 -22.99 0.33
C THR A 268 -8.46 -23.20 1.62
N LEU A 269 -7.82 -22.89 2.75
CA LEU A 269 -8.44 -22.78 4.06
C LEU A 269 -8.49 -21.30 4.45
N LEU A 270 -9.69 -20.81 4.74
CA LEU A 270 -9.87 -19.44 5.22
C LEU A 270 -9.65 -19.36 6.72
N LYS A 271 -8.66 -18.55 7.13
CA LYS A 271 -8.48 -18.08 8.51
C LYS A 271 -8.89 -16.61 8.60
N ARG A 272 -9.62 -16.28 9.67
CA ARG A 272 -10.08 -14.91 9.95
C ARG A 272 -9.46 -14.42 11.24
N TYR A 273 -8.95 -13.20 11.20
CA TYR A 273 -8.39 -12.51 12.34
C TYR A 273 -9.13 -11.20 12.52
N VAL A 274 -9.78 -11.01 13.68
CA VAL A 274 -10.34 -9.71 14.05
C VAL A 274 -9.18 -8.84 14.50
N LEU A 275 -9.07 -7.64 13.94
CA LEU A 275 -8.03 -6.69 14.29
C LEU A 275 -8.52 -5.81 15.44
N ASP A 276 -7.69 -5.65 16.47
CA ASP A 276 -7.98 -4.77 17.62
C ASP A 276 -7.72 -3.30 17.25
N VAL A 277 -8.47 -2.84 16.24
CA VAL A 277 -8.44 -1.48 15.72
C VAL A 277 -9.90 -1.04 15.58
N PRO A 278 -10.31 0.07 16.20
CA PRO A 278 -11.68 0.55 16.06
C PRO A 278 -11.96 1.02 14.63
N VAL A 279 -13.17 0.79 14.14
CA VAL A 279 -13.61 1.32 12.86
C VAL A 279 -13.82 2.82 12.99
N ALA A 280 -13.02 3.59 12.26
CA ALA A 280 -13.01 5.03 12.29
C ALA A 280 -13.77 5.59 11.06
N TYR A 281 -14.90 6.24 11.32
CA TYR A 281 -15.71 6.87 10.28
C TYR A 281 -15.34 8.34 10.08
N ASN A 282 -15.61 8.84 8.87
CA ASN A 282 -15.37 10.22 8.46
C ASN A 282 -13.92 10.71 8.63
N GLN A 283 -12.98 9.78 8.51
CA GLN A 283 -11.55 10.06 8.49
C GLN A 283 -10.83 8.99 7.67
N TRP A 284 -9.60 9.29 7.27
CA TRP A 284 -8.73 8.33 6.61
C TRP A 284 -8.27 7.27 7.62
N ASN A 285 -8.34 6.01 7.20
CA ASN A 285 -7.79 4.86 7.92
C ASN A 285 -6.59 4.38 7.10
N ASP A 286 -5.43 4.34 7.74
CA ASP A 286 -4.16 4.03 7.08
C ASP A 286 -3.73 2.60 7.40
N TRP A 287 -3.34 1.87 6.37
CA TRP A 287 -2.91 0.48 6.48
C TRP A 287 -1.55 0.30 5.84
N ASN A 288 -0.71 -0.49 6.52
CA ASN A 288 0.57 -0.93 6.01
C ASN A 288 0.66 -2.45 6.14
N PHE A 289 0.93 -3.13 5.03
CA PHE A 289 1.09 -4.57 4.94
C PHE A 289 2.52 -4.89 4.55
N ASP A 290 3.20 -5.63 5.41
CA ASP A 290 4.51 -6.19 5.13
C ASP A 290 4.35 -7.68 4.84
N ILE A 291 4.48 -8.06 3.56
CA ILE A 291 4.12 -9.40 3.07
C ILE A 291 5.37 -10.07 2.52
N GLN A 292 5.70 -11.26 3.05
CA GLN A 292 6.83 -12.10 2.65
C GLN A 292 6.37 -13.36 1.93
#